data_AF-A0A917IUR2-F1
#
_entry.id   AF-A0A917IUR2-F1
#
_cell.length_a   1.000
_cell.length_b   1.000
_cell.length_c   1.000
_cell.angle_alpha   90.00
_cell.angle_beta   90.00
_cell.angle_gamma   90.00
#
_symmetry.space_group_name_H-M   'P 1'
#
loop_
_entity.id
_entity.type
_entity.pdbx_description
1 polymer ?
#
loop_
_entity_poly.entity_id
_entity_poly.type
_entity_poly.pdbx_seq_one_letter_code
_entity_poly.pdbx_strand_id
1 'polypeptide(L)' 'MSDNKVNIGKQDRLKVDAKDPGEVEYLHRQFPWFNHQKIKDAIKRAGPFRRNIEKHLAGAGK' A
#
# COMPACT_ATOMS: atom_id res chain seq x y z
N MET A 1 8.18 19.55 28.91
CA MET A 1 8.13 19.38 27.44
C MET A 1 7.34 18.11 27.15
N SER A 2 6.09 18.22 26.69
CA SER A 2 5.25 17.05 26.38
C SER A 2 5.26 16.84 24.86
N ASP A 3 5.98 15.82 24.43
CA ASP A 3 6.09 15.42 23.03
C ASP A 3 4.73 14.88 22.55
N ASN A 4 4.07 15.64 21.69
CA ASN A 4 2.68 15.45 21.30
C ASN A 4 2.57 14.28 20.28
N LYS A 5 2.59 13.03 20.77
CA LYS A 5 2.40 11.80 19.96
C LYS A 5 0.93 11.59 19.56
N VAL A 6 0.28 12.60 18.98
CA VAL A 6 -1.18 12.55 18.67
C VAL A 6 -1.45 12.14 17.21
N ASN A 7 -0.43 12.07 16.34
CA ASN A 7 -0.63 11.82 14.90
C ASN A 7 -0.24 10.41 14.40
N ILE A 8 0.21 9.51 15.28
CA ILE A 8 0.76 8.20 14.86
C ILE A 8 -0.34 7.26 14.34
N GLY A 9 -1.57 7.36 14.87
CA GLY A 9 -2.67 6.44 14.52
C GLY A 9 -3.35 6.68 13.16
N LYS A 10 -3.13 7.83 12.49
CA LYS A 10 -3.70 8.09 11.16
C LYS A 10 -2.82 7.57 10.03
N GLN A 11 -1.50 7.56 10.21
CA GLN A 11 -0.57 7.00 9.21
C GLN A 11 -0.68 5.48 9.10
N ASP A 12 -1.05 4.79 10.18
CA ASP A 12 -1.10 3.32 10.19
C ASP A 12 -2.24 2.76 9.32
N ARG A 13 -3.40 3.45 9.27
CA ARG A 13 -4.52 3.12 8.36
C ARG A 13 -4.17 3.18 6.87
N LEU A 14 -3.04 3.79 6.52
CA LEU A 14 -2.56 3.90 5.14
C LEU A 14 -1.46 2.88 4.84
N LYS A 15 -1.04 2.06 5.81
CA LYS A 15 -0.05 1.01 5.57
C LYS A 15 -0.76 -0.26 5.10
N VAL A 16 -0.28 -0.78 3.99
CA VAL A 16 -0.63 -2.05 3.38
C VAL A 16 0.49 -3.03 3.69
N ASP A 17 0.12 -4.18 4.21
CA ASP A 17 1.05 -5.29 4.41
C ASP A 17 0.97 -6.29 3.25
N ALA A 18 2.11 -6.64 2.66
CA ALA A 18 2.16 -7.60 1.54
C ALA A 18 1.89 -9.06 1.96
N LYS A 19 1.92 -9.35 3.26
CA LYS A 19 1.58 -10.66 3.82
C LYS A 19 0.10 -10.74 4.15
N ASP A 20 -0.59 -9.61 4.28
CA ASP A 20 -2.03 -9.59 4.47
C ASP A 20 -2.76 -9.85 3.14
N PRO A 21 -3.45 -10.99 2.98
CA PRO A 21 -4.13 -11.30 1.73
C PRO A 21 -5.31 -10.35 1.46
N GLY A 22 -5.93 -9.77 2.50
CA GLY A 22 -7.05 -8.84 2.35
C GLY A 22 -6.63 -7.52 1.71
N GLU A 23 -5.49 -6.96 2.13
CA GLU A 23 -4.96 -5.74 1.52
C GLU A 23 -4.44 -5.96 0.09
N VAL A 24 -3.82 -7.12 -0.16
CA VAL A 24 -3.38 -7.49 -1.52
C VAL A 24 -4.59 -7.67 -2.44
N GLU A 25 -5.64 -8.32 -1.97
CA GLU A 25 -6.88 -8.48 -2.74
C GLU A 25 -7.57 -7.13 -2.95
N TYR A 26 -7.59 -6.24 -1.95
CA TYR A 26 -8.13 -4.90 -2.11
C TYR A 26 -7.45 -4.13 -3.25
N LEU A 27 -6.11 -4.15 -3.28
CA LEU A 27 -5.35 -3.51 -4.34
C LEU A 27 -5.56 -4.20 -5.69
N HIS A 28 -5.73 -5.52 -5.71
CA HIS A 28 -6.03 -6.27 -6.94
C HIS A 28 -7.41 -5.91 -7.50
N ARG A 29 -8.41 -5.66 -6.64
CA ARG A 29 -9.72 -5.18 -7.08
C ARG A 29 -9.65 -3.79 -7.71
N GLN A 30 -8.77 -2.92 -7.22
CA GLN A 30 -8.54 -1.60 -7.84
C GLN A 30 -7.70 -1.66 -9.10
N PHE A 31 -6.71 -2.56 -9.14
CA PHE A 31 -5.81 -2.73 -10.27
C PHE A 31 -5.87 -4.19 -10.78
N PRO A 32 -6.99 -4.60 -11.40
CA PRO A 32 -7.21 -5.99 -11.82
C PRO A 32 -6.27 -6.44 -12.94
N TRP A 33 -5.57 -5.50 -13.58
CA TRP A 33 -4.53 -5.75 -14.57
C TRP A 33 -3.19 -6.18 -13.95
N PHE A 34 -2.99 -6.04 -12.64
CA PHE A 34 -1.78 -6.54 -11.97
C PHE A 34 -2.09 -7.77 -11.14
N ASN A 35 -1.36 -8.86 -11.38
CA ASN A 35 -1.43 -10.06 -10.54
C ASN A 35 -1.07 -9.77 -9.07
N HIS A 36 -1.60 -10.56 -8.15
CA HIS A 36 -1.23 -10.49 -6.71
C HIS A 36 0.28 -10.44 -6.46
N GLN A 37 1.06 -11.14 -7.28
CA GLN A 37 2.51 -11.16 -7.17
C GLN A 37 3.16 -9.82 -7.56
N LYS A 38 2.64 -9.15 -8.59
CA LYS A 38 3.05 -7.79 -8.98
C LYS A 38 2.67 -6.77 -7.90
N ILE A 39 1.51 -6.93 -7.27
CA ILE A 39 1.08 -6.06 -6.18
C ILE A 39 1.98 -6.24 -4.95
N LYS A 40 2.30 -7.49 -4.57
CA LYS A 40 3.29 -7.76 -3.51
C LYS A 40 4.65 -7.16 -3.81
N ASP A 41 5.09 -7.22 -5.06
CA ASP A 41 6.35 -6.61 -5.49
C ASP A 41 6.28 -5.08 -5.43
N ALA A 42 5.15 -4.49 -5.85
CA ALA A 42 4.90 -3.05 -5.74
C ALA A 42 4.88 -2.58 -4.28
N ILE A 43 4.29 -3.35 -3.35
CA ILE A 43 4.33 -3.06 -1.91
C ILE A 43 5.78 -3.08 -1.39
N LYS A 44 6.58 -4.07 -1.82
CA LYS A 44 8.01 -4.12 -1.45
C LYS A 44 8.82 -2.95 -2.01
N ARG A 45 8.54 -2.50 -3.25
CA ARG A 45 9.27 -1.42 -3.93
C ARG A 45 8.83 -0.02 -3.51
N ALA A 46 7.53 0.22 -3.44
CA ALA A 46 6.92 1.51 -3.11
C ALA A 46 6.86 1.77 -1.59
N GLY A 47 7.07 0.71 -0.80
CA GLY A 47 6.94 0.71 0.65
C GLY A 47 5.52 0.37 1.11
N PRO A 48 5.31 0.27 2.43
CA PRO A 48 4.01 -0.13 2.98
C PRO A 48 2.92 0.92 2.74
N PHE A 49 3.22 2.15 2.32
CA PHE A 49 2.19 3.17 2.18
C PHE A 49 1.32 2.96 0.94
N ARG A 50 0.02 2.75 1.14
CA ARG A 50 -1.01 2.57 0.10
C ARG A 50 -0.92 3.60 -1.00
N ARG A 51 -0.80 4.88 -0.65
CA ARG A 51 -0.70 5.99 -1.61
C ARG A 51 0.53 5.86 -2.53
N ASN A 52 1.65 5.37 -2.02
CA ASN A 52 2.84 5.12 -2.83
C ASN A 52 2.63 3.92 -3.76
N ILE A 53 1.99 2.86 -3.25
CA ILE A 53 1.66 1.66 -4.02
C ILE A 53 0.70 2.00 -5.16
N GLU A 54 -0.39 2.70 -4.87
CA GLU A 54 -1.36 3.19 -5.86
C GLU A 54 -0.65 4.05 -6.92
N LYS A 55 0.21 4.99 -6.50
CA LYS A 55 0.99 5.81 -7.43
C LYS A 55 1.95 4.98 -8.29
N HIS A 56 2.59 3.97 -7.70
CA HIS A 56 3.50 3.07 -8.40
C HIS A 56 2.76 2.20 -9.42
N LEU A 57 1.64 1.60 -9.02
CA LEU A 57 0.80 0.77 -9.87
C LEU A 57 0.14 1.59 -10.99
N ALA A 58 -0.38 2.79 -10.68
CA ALA A 58 -0.95 3.70 -11.68
C ALA A 58 0.08 4.17 -12.71
N GLY A 59 1.34 4.39 -12.29
CA GLY A 59 2.43 4.73 -13.19
C GLY A 59 2.97 3.55 -14.00
N ALA A 60 2.92 2.33 -13.45
CA ALA A 60 3.40 1.11 -14.10
C ALA A 60 2.41 0.51 -15.13
N GLY A 61 1.17 0.98 -15.15
CA GLY A 61 0.11 0.53 -16.08
C GLY A 61 0.04 1.33 -17.38
N LYS A 62 1.01 2.21 -17.65
CA LYS A 62 1.12 3.03 -18.86
C LYS A 62 2.35 2.63 -19.65
#